data_AF-A0A1I3ZRB6-F1
#
_entry.id   AF-A0A1I3ZRB6-F1
#
_cell.length_a   1.000
_cell.length_b   1.000
_cell.length_c   1.000
_cell.angle_alpha   90.00
_cell.angle_beta   90.00
_cell.angle_gamma   90.00
#
_symmetry.space_group_name_H-M   'P 1'
#
loop_
_entity.id
_entity.type
_entity.pdbx_description
1 polymer ?
#
loop_
_entity_poly.entity_id
_entity_poly.type
_entity_poly.pdbx_seq_one_letter_code
_entity_poly.pdbx_strand_id
1 'polypeptide(L)' 'MVERLEALRPRSVTDSEKITINLGHVDLGHVDLLVRDGFYSNRTDFIRTAIRNQIERHADAARQSVVRRSLDLGLIPAP' A
#
# COMPACT_ATOMS: atom_id res chain seq x y z
N MET A 1 -38.77 0.45 24.68
CA MET A 1 -38.37 1.18 23.45
C MET A 1 -36.87 1.44 23.48
N VAL A 2 -36.07 0.44 23.12
CA VAL A 2 -34.61 0.62 22.89
C VAL A 2 -34.26 -0.06 21.58
N GLU A 3 -34.84 0.45 20.49
CA GLU A 3 -34.54 -0.01 19.15
C GLU A 3 -33.49 0.88 18.49
N ARG A 4 -32.36 0.24 18.18
CA ARG A 4 -31.73 0.32 16.86
C ARG A 4 -30.91 1.58 16.58
N LEU A 5 -29.90 1.83 17.42
CA LEU A 5 -28.73 2.66 17.06
C LEU A 5 -27.51 1.84 16.60
N GLU A 6 -27.70 0.62 16.10
CA GLU A 6 -26.64 -0.19 15.46
C GLU A 6 -26.63 -0.09 13.94
N ALA A 7 -27.44 0.81 13.36
CA ALA A 7 -27.44 1.07 11.93
C ALA A 7 -26.71 2.39 11.67
N LEU A 8 -25.39 2.32 11.48
CA LEU A 8 -24.52 3.27 10.73
C LEU A 8 -23.03 3.11 11.09
N ARG A 9 -22.53 1.88 11.34
CA ARG A 9 -21.08 1.68 11.20
C ARG A 9 -20.77 1.73 9.70
N PRO A 10 -20.06 2.76 9.19
CA PRO A 10 -19.61 2.76 7.81
C PRO A 10 -18.79 1.48 7.62
N ARG A 11 -19.14 0.74 6.56
CA ARG A 11 -18.47 -0.49 6.11
C ARG A 11 -16.97 -0.24 6.18
N SER A 12 -16.30 -0.95 7.08
CA SER A 12 -14.89 -0.76 7.43
C SER A 12 -14.06 -0.64 6.15
N VAL A 13 -13.45 0.53 5.93
CA VAL A 13 -12.43 0.75 4.90
C VAL A 13 -11.15 0.05 5.34
N THR A 14 -11.21 -1.26 5.57
CA THR A 14 -10.27 -1.95 6.46
C THR A 14 -9.88 -3.32 5.93
N ASP A 15 -9.61 -3.43 4.64
CA ASP A 15 -8.73 -4.49 4.16
C ASP A 15 -7.36 -3.87 3.85
N SER A 16 -6.64 -3.51 4.91
CA SER A 16 -5.23 -3.12 4.84
C SER A 16 -4.43 -4.18 5.56
N GLU A 17 -3.61 -4.90 4.82
CA GLU A 17 -2.73 -5.92 5.39
C GLU A 17 -1.51 -5.25 6.05
N LYS A 18 -1.18 -5.66 7.28
CA LYS A 18 0.00 -5.15 7.98
C LYS A 18 1.24 -5.91 7.52
N ILE A 19 2.18 -5.18 6.94
CA ILE A 19 3.52 -5.68 6.61
C ILE A 19 4.51 -5.38 7.75
N THR A 20 5.46 -6.28 7.98
CA THR A 20 6.61 -6.06 8.87
C THR A 20 7.87 -6.11 8.03
N ILE A 21 8.71 -5.07 8.11
CA ILE A 21 9.95 -4.95 7.35
C ILE A 21 11.07 -4.44 8.25
N ASN A 22 12.30 -4.90 7.98
CA ASN A 22 13.50 -4.32 8.57
C ASN A 22 14.00 -3.18 7.67
N LEU A 23 14.38 -2.06 8.27
CA LEU A 23 14.98 -0.92 7.57
C LEU A 23 16.36 -0.62 8.15
N GLY A 24 17.28 -0.18 7.30
CA GLY A 24 18.58 0.30 7.75
C GLY A 24 18.43 1.54 8.63
N HIS A 25 19.34 1.73 9.60
CA HIS A 25 19.30 2.86 10.53
C HIS A 25 19.37 4.22 9.82
N VAL A 26 20.09 4.30 8.70
CA VAL A 26 20.21 5.52 7.88
C VAL A 26 18.88 5.84 7.20
N ASP A 27 18.26 4.86 6.54
CA ASP A 27 16.96 5.05 5.88
C ASP A 27 15.87 5.41 6.89
N LEU A 28 15.83 4.72 8.03
CA LEU A 28 14.90 5.02 9.10
C LEU A 28 15.07 6.47 9.60
N GLY A 29 16.31 6.94 9.74
CA GLY A 29 16.62 8.33 10.10
C GLY A 29 16.06 9.34 9.09
N HIS A 30 16.23 9.09 7.79
CA HIS A 30 15.65 9.95 6.75
C HIS A 30 14.12 9.97 6.80
N VAL A 31 13.48 8.81 6.98
CA VAL A 31 12.02 8.73 7.13
C VAL A 31 11.55 9.53 8.33
N ASP A 32 12.23 9.39 9.47
CA ASP A 32 11.90 10.14 10.68
C ASP A 32 12.04 11.64 10.51
N LEU A 33 13.07 12.12 9.81
CA LEU A 33 13.24 13.54 9.51
C LEU A 33 12.08 14.07 8.65
N LEU A 34 11.72 13.36 7.57
CA LEU A 34 10.62 13.77 6.70
C LEU A 34 9.27 13.82 7.43
N VAL A 35 9.04 12.90 8.37
CA VAL A 35 7.83 12.92 9.21
C VAL A 35 7.88 14.08 10.22
N ARG A 36 9.03 14.31 10.86
CA ARG A 36 9.20 15.40 11.84
C ARG A 36 9.03 16.78 11.22
N ASP A 37 9.55 16.98 10.01
CA ASP A 37 9.44 18.24 9.28
C ASP A 37 8.03 18.45 8.68
N GLY A 38 7.13 17.46 8.82
CA GLY A 38 5.73 17.57 8.44
C GLY A 38 5.44 17.27 6.97
N PHE A 39 6.40 16.76 6.20
CA PHE A 39 6.15 16.32 4.82
C PHE A 39 5.21 15.11 4.76
N TYR A 40 5.20 14.28 5.80
CA TYR A 40 4.33 13.12 5.93
C TYR A 40 3.74 13.02 7.33
N SER A 41 2.48 12.59 7.43
CA SER A 41 1.76 12.50 8.71
C SER A 41 2.34 11.44 9.66
N ASN A 42 2.93 10.36 9.13
CA ASN A 42 3.59 9.30 9.89
C ASN A 42 4.46 8.41 8.98
N ARG A 43 5.26 7.52 9.59
CA ARG A 43 6.15 6.59 8.86
C ARG A 43 5.38 5.67 7.90
N THR A 44 4.19 5.20 8.30
CA THR A 44 3.35 4.32 7.47
C THR A 44 2.87 5.04 6.21
N ASP A 45 2.52 6.32 6.32
CA ASP A 45 2.09 7.15 5.20
C ASP A 45 3.21 7.38 4.17
N PHE A 46 4.41 7.69 4.67
CA PHE A 46 5.61 7.73 3.84
C PHE A 46 5.84 6.41 3.10
N ILE A 47 5.85 5.28 3.83
CA ILE A 47 6.09 3.95 3.24
C ILE A 47 5.04 3.63 2.17
N ARG A 48 3.76 3.90 2.44
CA ARG A 48 2.68 3.67 1.49
C ARG A 48 2.86 4.50 0.21
N THR A 49 3.22 5.77 0.36
CA THR A 49 3.46 6.67 -0.78
C THR A 49 4.67 6.21 -1.59
N ALA A 50 5.78 5.84 -0.93
CA ALA A 50 6.97 5.33 -1.60
C ALA A 50 6.66 4.05 -2.41
N ILE A 51 5.90 3.10 -1.84
CA ILE A 51 5.48 1.88 -2.53
C ILE A 51 4.64 2.22 -3.77
N ARG A 52 3.64 3.11 -3.65
CA ARG A 52 2.82 3.55 -4.80
C ARG A 52 3.67 4.16 -5.90
N ASN A 53 4.58 5.07 -5.54
CA ASN A 53 5.46 5.73 -6.50
C ASN A 53 6.42 4.75 -7.19
N GLN A 54 6.88 3.70 -6.52
CA GLN A 54 7.71 2.66 -7.13
C GLN A 54 6.88 1.78 -8.09
N ILE A 55 5.68 1.38 -7.69
CA ILE A 55 4.77 0.60 -8.55
C ILE A 55 4.45 1.36 -9.83
N GLU A 56 4.12 2.65 -9.72
CA GLU A 56 3.82 3.51 -10.86
C GLU A 56 5.03 3.65 -11.79
N ARG A 57 6.22 3.89 -11.25
CA ARG A 57 7.47 3.96 -12.04
C ARG A 57 7.80 2.66 -12.76
N HIS A 58 7.43 1.53 -12.17
CA HIS A 58 7.61 0.20 -12.76
C HIS A 58 6.35 -0.31 -13.45
N ALA A 59 5.34 0.52 -13.73
CA ALA A 59 4.05 0.06 -14.24
C ALA A 59 4.18 -0.73 -15.55
N ASP A 60 5.06 -0.34 -16.47
CA ASP A 60 5.33 -1.09 -17.70
C ASP A 60 6.01 -2.45 -17.44
N ALA A 61 6.95 -2.51 -16.50
CA ALA A 61 7.59 -3.76 -16.08
C ALA A 61 6.61 -4.67 -15.31
N ALA A 62 5.73 -4.10 -14.51
CA ALA A 62 4.68 -4.81 -13.78
C ALA A 62 3.64 -5.39 -14.74
N ARG A 63 3.20 -4.64 -15.76
CA ARG A 63 2.33 -5.16 -16.83
C ARG A 63 2.99 -6.33 -17.58
N GLN A 64 4.26 -6.18 -17.98
CA GLN A 64 4.99 -7.27 -18.62
C GLN A 64 5.17 -8.49 -17.70
N SER A 65 5.30 -8.29 -16.39
CA SER A 65 5.41 -9.37 -15.40
C SER A 65 4.08 -10.08 -15.16
N VAL A 66 2.96 -9.36 -15.13
CA VAL A 66 1.62 -9.98 -15.08
C VAL A 66 1.36 -10.78 -16.35
N VAL A 67 1.68 -10.26 -17.54
CA VAL A 67 1.56 -11.02 -18.80
C VAL A 67 2.44 -12.27 -18.79
N ARG A 68 3.70 -12.16 -18.35
CA ARG A 68 4.60 -13.32 -18.23
C ARG A 68 4.12 -14.37 -17.22
N ARG A 69 3.53 -13.95 -16.10
CA ARG A 69 3.05 -14.88 -15.05
C ARG A 69 1.64 -15.41 -15.33
N SER A 70 0.82 -14.68 -16.07
CA SER A 70 -0.41 -15.17 -16.71
C SER A 70 -0.13 -16.31 -17.70
N LEU A 71 0.96 -16.21 -18.46
CA LEU A 71 1.43 -17.29 -19.34
C LEU A 71 1.92 -18.51 -18.55
N ASP A 72 2.59 -18.30 -17.42
CA ASP A 72 3.08 -19.39 -16.53
C ASP A 72 1.95 -20.08 -15.75
N LEU A 73 0.86 -19.36 -15.43
CA LEU A 73 -0.31 -19.87 -14.72
C LEU A 73 -1.50 -20.24 -15.64
N GLY A 74 -1.34 -20.13 -16.96
CA GLY A 74 -2.39 -20.46 -17.95
C GLY A 74 -3.62 -19.54 -17.94
N LEU A 75 -3.58 -18.41 -17.25
CA LEU A 75 -4.68 -17.45 -17.14
C LEU A 75 -4.47 -16.32 -18.14
N ILE A 76 -5.06 -16.46 -19.33
CA ILE A 76 -5.12 -15.41 -20.34
C ILE A 76 -5.86 -14.21 -19.74
N PRO A 77 -5.25 -13.01 -19.63
CA PRO A 77 -6.00 -11.83 -19.22
C PRO A 77 -7.05 -11.50 -20.29
N ALA A 78 -8.32 -11.46 -19.88
CA ALA A 78 -9.42 -11.03 -20.73
C ALA A 78 -9.25 -9.56 -21.16
N PRO A 79 -9.74 -9.18 -22.36
CA PRO A 79 -9.46 -7.90 -23.00
C PRO A 79 -9.98 -6.67 -22.24
#